data_AF-A0A7S1PDP1-F1
#
_entry.id   AF-A0A7S1PDP1-F1
#
_cell.length_a   1.000
_cell.length_b   1.000
_cell.length_c   1.000
_cell.angle_alpha   90.00
_cell.angle_beta   90.00
_cell.angle_gamma   90.00
#
_symmetry.space_group_name_H-M   'P 1'
#
loop_
_entity.id
_entity.type
_entity.pdbx_description
1 polymer ?
#
loop_
_entity_poly.entity_id
_entity_poly.type
_entity_poly.pdbx_seq_one_letter_code
_entity_poly.pdbx_strand_id
1 'polypeptide(L)'
;TIWFYRGGSWAANADESTSASMSSFIGCMIIHHYCRSRVQVHTMLMDIDRGVRGGYLDGVLTRSPHTPLEGCAAVTTGEEVDGHVCQFHLLTAFDDPFVASVEFRVRPDDRQN
;
A
#
# COMPACT_ATOMS: atom_id res chain seq x y z
N THR A 1 5.34 -2.58 -16.00
CA THR A 1 5.32 -4.04 -16.01
C THR A 1 6.64 -4.57 -15.46
N ILE A 2 6.62 -5.18 -14.28
CA ILE A 2 7.83 -5.67 -13.59
C ILE A 2 7.75 -7.20 -13.49
N TRP A 3 8.88 -7.84 -13.76
CA TRP A 3 9.01 -9.30 -13.83
C TRP A 3 9.73 -9.83 -12.59
N PHE A 4 9.24 -10.92 -12.01
CA PHE A 4 9.87 -11.62 -10.90
C PHE A 4 10.37 -12.99 -11.34
N TYR A 5 11.54 -13.39 -10.84
CA TYR A 5 12.10 -14.70 -11.13
C TYR A 5 11.50 -15.75 -10.19
N ARG A 6 10.72 -16.68 -10.74
CA ARG A 6 10.05 -17.74 -9.98
C ARG A 6 10.22 -19.08 -10.69
N GLY A 7 10.80 -20.06 -9.98
CA GLY A 7 10.87 -21.45 -10.45
C GLY A 7 11.58 -21.65 -11.80
N GLY A 8 12.58 -20.82 -12.12
CA GLY A 8 13.35 -20.94 -13.37
C GLY A 8 12.85 -20.07 -14.54
N SER A 9 11.81 -19.27 -14.34
CA SER A 9 11.28 -18.36 -15.37
C SER A 9 10.98 -16.97 -14.80
N TRP A 10 11.02 -15.96 -15.67
CA TRP A 10 10.56 -14.61 -15.37
C TRP A 10 9.05 -14.55 -15.60
N ALA A 11 8.30 -14.24 -14.56
CA ALA A 11 6.85 -14.04 -14.64
C ALA A 11 6.49 -12.67 -14.07
N ALA A 12 5.64 -11.92 -14.76
CA ALA A 12 4.89 -10.85 -14.14
C ALA A 12 3.97 -11.50 -13.09
N ASN A 13 4.06 -11.08 -11.83
CA ASN A 13 3.14 -11.57 -10.81
C ASN A 13 1.73 -11.04 -11.13
N ALA A 14 0.69 -11.81 -10.80
CA ALA A 14 -0.70 -11.30 -10.78
C ALA A 14 -0.89 -10.13 -9.78
N ASP A 15 0.12 -9.87 -8.94
CA ASP A 15 0.27 -8.71 -8.04
C ASP A 15 1.00 -7.53 -8.73
N GLU A 16 0.84 -7.36 -10.04
CA GLU A 16 1.42 -6.22 -10.77
C GLU A 16 0.79 -4.92 -10.26
N SER A 17 1.57 -4.12 -9.54
CA SER A 17 1.14 -2.79 -9.10
C SER A 17 1.86 -1.69 -9.86
N THR A 18 1.13 -0.65 -10.24
CA THR A 18 1.70 0.59 -10.78
C THR A 18 1.88 1.58 -9.63
N SER A 19 3.12 1.93 -9.30
CA SER A 19 3.42 2.91 -8.26
C SER A 19 3.26 4.34 -8.79
N ALA A 20 2.72 5.23 -7.97
CA ALA A 20 2.51 6.64 -8.37
C ALA A 20 3.83 7.43 -8.54
N SER A 21 4.93 6.95 -7.96
CA SER A 21 6.26 7.58 -8.04
C SER A 21 7.39 6.59 -7.73
N MET A 22 8.65 6.98 -7.96
CA MET A 22 9.81 6.14 -7.62
C MET A 22 9.95 5.91 -6.11
N SER A 23 9.67 6.91 -5.27
CA SER A 23 9.69 6.74 -3.81
C SER A 23 8.60 5.79 -3.34
N SER A 24 7.42 5.88 -3.96
CA SER A 24 6.32 4.95 -3.74
C SER A 24 6.70 3.52 -4.13
N PHE A 25 7.38 3.35 -5.27
CA PHE A 25 7.89 2.05 -5.70
C PHE A 25 8.88 1.45 -4.69
N ILE A 26 9.86 2.22 -4.24
CA ILE A 26 10.83 1.77 -3.23
C ILE A 26 10.10 1.36 -1.94
N GLY A 27 9.16 2.19 -1.48
CA GLY A 27 8.35 1.88 -0.29
C GLY A 27 7.53 0.59 -0.43
N CYS A 28 6.84 0.41 -1.56
CA CYS A 28 6.09 -0.81 -1.85
C CYS A 28 6.98 -2.05 -1.90
N MET A 29 8.17 -1.95 -2.49
CA MET A 29 9.13 -3.06 -2.54
C MET A 29 9.66 -3.45 -1.14
N ILE A 30 9.95 -2.46 -0.29
CA ILE A 30 10.36 -2.71 1.09
C ILE A 30 9.23 -3.42 1.83
N ILE A 31 8.01 -2.87 1.81
CA ILE A 31 6.84 -3.46 2.47
C ILE A 31 6.60 -4.88 1.96
N HIS A 32 6.57 -5.10 0.63
CA HIS A 32 6.36 -6.41 0.04
C HIS A 32 7.45 -7.41 0.48
N HIS A 33 8.71 -6.98 0.50
CA HIS A 33 9.81 -7.82 0.99
C HIS A 33 9.61 -8.21 2.45
N TYR A 34 9.25 -7.27 3.32
CA TYR A 34 8.95 -7.57 4.73
C TYR A 34 7.78 -8.53 4.87
N CYS A 35 6.67 -8.30 4.15
CA CYS A 35 5.48 -9.14 4.19
C CYS A 35 5.72 -10.57 3.67
N ARG A 36 6.62 -10.73 2.69
CA ARG A 36 6.91 -12.01 2.03
C ARG A 36 8.12 -12.73 2.62
N SER A 37 8.99 -12.01 3.32
CA SER A 37 10.04 -12.59 4.15
C SER A 37 9.38 -13.40 5.27
N ARG A 38 10.02 -14.49 5.72
CA ARG A 38 9.47 -15.46 6.69
C ARG A 38 9.25 -14.91 8.12
N VAL A 39 9.13 -13.60 8.28
CA VAL A 39 8.76 -12.91 9.51
C VAL A 39 7.24 -13.06 9.70
N GLN A 40 6.81 -13.35 10.92
CA GLN A 40 5.40 -13.53 11.23
C GLN A 40 4.68 -12.17 11.18
N VAL A 41 4.07 -11.86 10.04
CA VAL A 41 3.25 -10.65 9.89
C VAL A 41 1.91 -10.87 10.60
N HIS A 42 1.62 -10.04 11.60
CA HIS A 42 0.27 -9.96 12.17
C HIS A 42 -0.51 -8.89 11.42
N THR A 43 -1.45 -9.30 10.59
CA THR A 43 -2.36 -8.41 9.86
C THR A 43 -3.78 -8.52 10.40
N MET A 44 -4.44 -7.38 10.55
CA MET A 44 -5.89 -7.31 10.76
C MET A 44 -6.51 -6.58 9.57
N LEU A 45 -7.59 -7.13 9.01
CA LEU A 45 -8.33 -6.54 7.91
C LEU A 45 -9.76 -6.23 8.39
N MET A 46 -10.27 -5.06 8.05
CA MET A 46 -11.65 -4.66 8.33
C MET A 46 -12.20 -3.80 7.20
N ASP A 47 -13.43 -4.09 6.77
CA ASP A 47 -14.16 -3.22 5.84
C ASP A 47 -14.72 -2.01 6.62
N ILE A 48 -14.50 -0.80 6.11
CA ILE A 48 -14.89 0.45 6.75
C ILE A 48 -15.60 1.34 5.72
N ASP A 49 -16.72 1.96 6.10
CA ASP A 49 -17.41 2.96 5.27
C ASP A 49 -16.64 4.29 5.27
N ARG A 50 -16.22 4.77 4.09
CA ARG A 50 -15.45 6.02 3.94
C ARG A 50 -16.24 7.29 4.26
N GLY A 51 -17.58 7.22 4.23
CA GLY A 51 -18.48 8.34 4.51
C GLY A 51 -18.65 8.65 6.00
N VAL A 52 -18.27 7.73 6.89
CA VAL A 52 -18.40 7.92 8.34
C VAL A 52 -17.54 9.09 8.83
N ARG A 53 -17.94 9.71 9.95
CA ARG A 53 -17.25 10.85 10.56
C ARG A 53 -17.10 12.05 9.60
N GLY A 54 -18.07 12.24 8.71
CA GLY A 54 -18.12 13.39 7.80
C GLY A 54 -17.14 13.30 6.63
N GLY A 55 -16.82 12.08 6.16
CA GLY A 55 -15.90 11.89 5.03
C GLY A 55 -14.42 12.06 5.40
N TYR A 56 -14.06 11.90 6.68
CA TYR A 56 -12.66 12.01 7.10
C TYR A 56 -11.74 11.06 6.32
N LEU A 57 -12.16 9.80 6.16
CA LEU A 57 -11.41 8.81 5.39
C LEU A 57 -11.33 9.17 3.91
N ASP A 58 -12.37 9.77 3.36
CA ASP A 58 -12.36 10.29 1.98
C ASP A 58 -11.28 11.36 1.78
N GLY A 59 -11.16 12.29 2.74
CA GLY A 59 -10.09 13.30 2.75
C GLY A 59 -8.68 12.72 2.92
N VAL A 60 -8.54 11.59 3.62
CA VAL A 60 -7.25 10.88 3.73
C VAL A 60 -6.88 10.23 2.39
N LEU A 61 -7.85 9.57 1.74
CA LEU A 61 -7.66 8.85 0.48
C LEU A 61 -7.39 9.78 -0.71
N THR A 62 -7.95 10.99 -0.69
CA THR A 62 -7.77 12.00 -1.74
C THR A 62 -6.52 12.89 -1.55
N ARG A 63 -5.82 12.73 -0.42
CA ARG A 63 -4.60 13.51 -0.12
C ARG A 63 -3.47 13.15 -1.09
N SER A 64 -2.58 14.12 -1.32
CA SER A 64 -1.36 13.93 -2.11
C SER A 64 -0.57 12.69 -1.63
N PRO A 65 -0.14 11.81 -2.55
CA PRO A 65 0.66 10.61 -2.24
C PRO A 65 2.10 10.93 -1.80
N HIS A 66 2.42 12.21 -1.61
CA HIS A 66 3.72 12.69 -1.12
C HIS A 66 3.63 13.31 0.27
N THR A 67 2.46 13.32 0.90
CA THR A 67 2.26 13.91 2.22
C THR A 67 1.78 12.84 3.19
N PRO A 68 2.66 12.29 4.03
CA PRO A 68 2.25 11.30 5.02
C PRO A 68 1.25 11.89 6.02
N LEU A 69 0.43 11.01 6.63
CA LEU A 69 -0.40 11.39 7.75
C LEU A 69 0.47 11.80 8.96
N GLU A 70 -0.11 12.60 9.84
CA GLU A 70 0.56 12.98 11.09
C GLU A 70 0.92 11.70 11.88
N GLY A 71 2.18 11.60 12.32
CA GLY A 71 2.71 10.42 12.99
C GLY A 71 3.14 9.26 12.09
N CYS A 72 2.99 9.38 10.76
CA CYS A 72 3.52 8.41 9.80
C CYS A 72 4.88 8.86 9.25
N ALA A 73 5.80 7.92 9.08
CA ALA A 73 7.14 8.17 8.52
C ALA A 73 7.10 8.36 6.99
N ALA A 74 6.22 7.63 6.30
CA ALA A 74 6.09 7.68 4.85
C ALA A 74 4.69 7.29 4.38
N VAL A 75 4.36 7.68 3.15
CA VAL A 75 3.17 7.21 2.44
C VAL A 75 3.57 6.69 1.07
N THR A 76 2.96 5.59 0.64
CA THR A 76 3.07 5.07 -0.72
C THR A 76 1.70 4.73 -1.27
N THR A 77 1.50 4.95 -2.57
CA THR A 77 0.25 4.66 -3.26
C THR A 77 0.51 3.85 -4.52
N GLY A 78 -0.27 2.79 -4.72
CA GLY A 78 -0.21 1.96 -5.91
C GLY A 78 -1.58 1.56 -6.39
N GLU A 79 -1.66 1.18 -7.66
CA GLU A 79 -2.82 0.52 -8.25
C GLU A 79 -2.47 -0.93 -8.57
N GLU A 80 -3.22 -1.88 -8.03
CA GLU A 80 -3.10 -3.31 -8.31
C GLU A 80 -3.75 -3.69 -9.66
N VAL A 81 -3.38 -4.86 -10.23
CA VAL A 81 -3.89 -5.35 -11.53
C VAL A 81 -5.42 -5.45 -11.57
N ASP A 82 -6.02 -5.81 -10.45
CA ASP A 82 -7.47 -5.94 -10.28
C ASP A 82 -8.18 -4.57 -10.18
N GLY A 83 -7.43 -3.47 -10.30
CA GLY A 83 -7.95 -2.12 -10.23
C GLY A 83 -8.21 -1.66 -8.80
N HIS A 84 -7.68 -2.32 -7.78
CA HIS A 84 -7.71 -1.78 -6.42
C HIS A 84 -6.67 -0.66 -6.27
N VAL A 85 -7.04 0.45 -5.63
CA VAL A 85 -6.05 1.45 -5.19
C VAL A 85 -5.65 1.13 -3.77
N CYS A 86 -4.36 1.05 -3.51
CA CYS A 86 -3.81 0.84 -2.18
C CYS A 86 -3.00 2.07 -1.76
N GLN A 87 -3.26 2.58 -0.56
CA GLN A 87 -2.48 3.63 0.09
C GLN A 87 -1.92 3.08 1.40
N PHE A 88 -0.60 2.93 1.47
CA PHE A 88 0.10 2.48 2.67
C PHE A 88 0.70 3.67 3.39
N HIS A 89 0.37 3.78 4.68
CA HIS A 89 1.00 4.72 5.60
C HIS A 89 1.91 3.95 6.54
N LEU A 90 3.21 4.25 6.48
CA LEU A 90 4.22 3.60 7.29
C LEU A 90 4.27 4.28 8.67
N LEU A 91 4.07 3.51 9.73
CA LEU A 91 4.07 4.01 11.11
C LEU A 91 5.48 4.06 11.71
N THR A 92 6.36 3.18 11.24
CA THR A 92 7.77 3.10 11.64
C THR A 92 8.66 3.67 10.55
N ALA A 93 9.84 4.16 10.89
CA ALA A 93 10.84 4.52 9.90
C ALA A 93 11.42 3.25 9.22
N PHE A 94 12.10 3.42 8.09
CA PHE A 94 12.70 2.29 7.36
C PHE A 94 13.90 1.65 8.10
N ASP A 95 14.48 2.37 9.05
CA ASP A 95 15.60 1.95 9.90
C ASP A 95 15.15 1.39 11.26
N ASP A 96 13.84 1.35 11.53
CA ASP A 96 13.31 0.73 12.74
C ASP A 96 13.46 -0.80 12.73
N PRO A 97 13.60 -1.45 13.90
CA PRO A 97 13.82 -2.90 14.01
C PRO A 97 12.60 -3.74 13.61
N PHE A 98 11.44 -3.12 13.44
CA PHE A 98 10.24 -3.75 12.91
C PHE A 98 9.48 -2.78 12.00
N VAL A 99 8.70 -3.32 11.07
CA VAL A 99 7.87 -2.54 10.14
C VAL A 99 6.41 -2.59 10.61
N ALA A 100 5.82 -1.43 10.85
CA ALA A 100 4.39 -1.29 11.08
C ALA A 100 3.79 -0.32 10.06
N SER A 101 2.60 -0.64 9.56
CA SER A 101 1.92 0.14 8.54
C SER A 101 0.40 0.00 8.62
N VAL A 102 -0.31 1.02 8.15
CA VAL A 102 -1.75 0.97 7.89
C VAL A 102 -1.95 1.01 6.38
N GLU A 103 -2.71 0.06 5.86
CA GLU A 103 -3.09 0.01 4.45
C GLU A 103 -4.56 0.38 4.30
N PHE A 104 -4.85 1.30 3.38
CA PHE A 104 -6.19 1.53 2.87
C PHE A 104 -6.31 0.97 1.46
N ARG A 105 -7.24 0.03 1.26
CA ARG A 105 -7.52 -0.58 -0.05
C ARG A 105 -8.92 -0.17 -0.51
N VAL A 106 -8.99 0.55 -1.63
CA VAL A 106 -10.23 1.02 -2.25
C VAL A 106 -10.56 0.10 -3.42
N ARG A 107 -11.76 -0.46 -3.44
CA ARG A 107 -12.23 -1.33 -4.52
C ARG A 107 -12.49 -0.51 -5.79
N PRO A 108 -12.37 -1.11 -6.99
CA PRO A 108 -12.65 -0.41 -8.25
C PRO A 108 -14.03 0.26 -8.25
N ASP A 109 -15.04 -0.44 -7.74
CA ASP A 109 -16.43 0.02 -7.71
C ASP A 109 -16.64 1.23 -6.79
N ASP A 110 -15.79 1.39 -5.79
CA ASP A 110 -15.90 2.46 -4.78
C ASP A 110 -15.18 3.76 -5.20
N ARG A 111 -14.50 3.77 -6.35
CA ARG A 111 -13.73 4.92 -6.87
C ARG A 111 -14.61 6.09 -7.34
N GLN A 112 -15.91 5.89 -7.59
CA GLN A 112 -16.75 6.83 -8.36
C GLN A 112 -17.75 7.68 -7.59
N ASN A 113 -17.74 7.68 -6.25
CA ASN A 113 -18.56 8.62 -5.48
C ASN A 113 -17.75 9.80 -4.97
#